data_AF-A0A9X2F3D4-F1
#
_entry.id   AF-A0A9X2F3D4-F1
#
_cell.length_a   1.000
_cell.length_b   1.000
_cell.length_c   1.000
_cell.angle_alpha   90.00
_cell.angle_beta   90.00
_cell.angle_gamma   90.00
#
_symmetry.space_group_name_H-M   'P 1'
#
loop_
_entity.id
_entity.type
_entity.pdbx_description
1 polymer ?
#
loop_
_entity_poly.entity_id
_entity_poly.type
_entity_poly.pdbx_seq_one_letter_code
_entity_poly.pdbx_strand_id
1 'polypeptide(L)'
;MDTNDFENSIPKPEQPSPFTVPENYFNSLSNRIWAKIELEDSGLNIERVTNKHPFKLPDNYFNSLSDRIQNRLKSEESEDSEFSIPGLTKKNPFTTPDNYFEELSSIIEEQVFSDIADIELKNAHQTFINRFYRMAIAACFTALAGWFGYTVYQTSKLDKQINSTANVVKIDNQNFDLNYFDESMVVDEVMNAKSINTNYKQQDPEKTGKLENYILNNVDEELLLQEL
;
A
#
# COMPACT_ATOMS: atom_id res chain seq x y z
N MET A 1 -14.48 -69.21 -31.53
CA MET A 1 -14.22 -68.27 -30.43
C MET A 1 -15.10 -68.73 -29.30
N ASP A 2 -14.49 -69.44 -28.37
CA ASP A 2 -15.17 -70.07 -27.25
C ASP A 2 -15.64 -68.97 -26.29
N THR A 3 -16.87 -69.09 -25.80
CA THR A 3 -17.52 -68.09 -24.94
C THR A 3 -16.79 -67.81 -23.62
N ASN A 4 -15.75 -68.59 -23.33
CA ASN A 4 -14.94 -68.54 -22.11
C ASN A 4 -13.79 -67.50 -22.18
N ASP A 5 -13.43 -67.01 -23.36
CA ASP A 5 -12.32 -66.06 -23.51
C ASP A 5 -12.72 -64.63 -23.10
N PHE A 6 -14.00 -64.27 -23.27
CA PHE A 6 -14.53 -62.97 -22.89
C PHE A 6 -14.74 -62.83 -21.36
N GLU A 7 -15.09 -63.91 -20.68
CA GLU A 7 -15.38 -63.89 -19.24
C GLU A 7 -14.10 -63.81 -18.39
N ASN A 8 -13.00 -64.37 -18.89
CA ASN A 8 -11.69 -64.36 -18.23
C ASN A 8 -10.86 -63.08 -18.47
N SER A 9 -11.28 -62.23 -19.43
CA SER A 9 -10.59 -60.98 -19.78
C SER A 9 -11.18 -59.74 -19.09
N ILE A 10 -12.28 -59.90 -18.35
CA ILE A 10 -12.86 -58.82 -17.54
C ILE A 10 -12.15 -58.79 -16.17
N PRO A 11 -11.50 -57.68 -15.78
CA PRO A 11 -10.88 -57.57 -14.46
C PRO A 11 -11.97 -57.70 -13.38
N LYS A 12 -11.86 -58.75 -12.55
CA LYS A 12 -12.76 -58.94 -11.40
C LYS A 12 -12.48 -57.83 -10.38
N PRO A 13 -13.49 -57.09 -9.92
CA PRO A 13 -13.30 -56.04 -8.93
C PRO A 13 -12.75 -56.64 -7.62
N GLU A 14 -11.74 -56.01 -7.03
CA GLU A 14 -11.06 -56.47 -5.81
C GLU A 14 -11.95 -56.40 -4.55
N GLN A 15 -13.09 -55.71 -4.63
CA GLN A 15 -14.09 -55.64 -3.56
C GLN A 15 -15.48 -55.98 -4.09
N PRO A 16 -16.30 -56.74 -3.33
CA PRO A 16 -17.68 -56.98 -3.71
C PRO A 16 -18.43 -55.65 -3.76
N SER A 17 -19.26 -55.46 -4.79
CA SER A 17 -20.12 -54.28 -4.90
C SER A 17 -20.94 -54.09 -3.62
N PRO A 18 -20.91 -52.90 -2.98
CA PRO A 18 -21.75 -52.63 -1.80
C PRO A 18 -23.24 -52.60 -2.15
N PHE A 19 -23.60 -52.56 -3.44
CA PHE A 19 -24.96 -52.64 -3.93
C PHE A 19 -25.31 -54.09 -4.24
N THR A 20 -26.16 -54.68 -3.40
CA THR A 20 -26.77 -55.99 -3.62
C THR A 20 -28.27 -55.80 -3.83
N VAL A 21 -28.81 -56.39 -4.89
CA VAL A 21 -30.26 -56.44 -5.09
C VAL A 21 -30.84 -57.62 -4.30
N PRO A 22 -32.09 -57.51 -3.80
CA PRO A 22 -32.77 -58.61 -3.16
C PRO A 22 -32.87 -59.85 -4.07
N GLU A 23 -32.93 -61.02 -3.44
CA GLU A 23 -33.17 -62.27 -4.15
C GLU A 23 -34.46 -62.17 -5.00
N ASN A 24 -34.41 -62.66 -6.25
CA ASN A 24 -35.51 -62.58 -7.21
C ASN A 24 -35.94 -61.16 -7.66
N TYR A 25 -35.12 -60.13 -7.44
CA TYR A 25 -35.39 -58.77 -7.93
C TYR A 25 -35.66 -58.75 -9.44
N PHE A 26 -34.72 -59.22 -10.26
CA PHE A 26 -34.85 -59.18 -11.72
C PHE A 26 -35.92 -60.14 -12.25
N ASN A 27 -36.08 -61.32 -11.63
CA ASN A 27 -37.12 -62.29 -12.00
C ASN A 27 -38.53 -61.74 -11.82
N SER A 28 -38.74 -60.88 -10.81
CA SER A 28 -40.04 -60.27 -10.53
C SER A 28 -40.20 -58.85 -11.08
N LEU A 29 -39.13 -58.22 -11.57
CA LEU A 29 -39.14 -56.84 -12.04
C LEU A 29 -40.11 -56.64 -13.20
N SER A 30 -40.05 -57.50 -14.22
CA SER A 30 -40.95 -57.41 -15.38
C SER A 30 -42.42 -57.49 -14.97
N ASN A 31 -42.77 -58.43 -14.10
CA ASN A 31 -44.16 -58.60 -13.62
C ASN A 31 -44.61 -57.39 -12.78
N ARG A 32 -43.73 -56.80 -11.98
CA ARG A 32 -44.04 -55.58 -11.21
C ARG A 32 -44.24 -54.36 -12.12
N ILE A 33 -43.45 -54.23 -13.18
CA ILE A 33 -43.60 -53.16 -14.17
C ILE A 33 -44.94 -53.33 -14.89
N TRP A 34 -45.24 -54.53 -15.38
CA TRP A 34 -46.52 -54.83 -16.05
C TRP A 34 -47.72 -54.58 -15.14
N ALA A 35 -47.67 -55.04 -13.88
CA ALA A 35 -48.74 -54.78 -12.92
C ALA A 35 -48.95 -53.26 -12.67
N LYS A 36 -47.88 -52.47 -12.71
CA LYS A 36 -47.97 -51.01 -12.51
C LYS A 36 -48.53 -50.28 -13.74
N ILE A 37 -48.11 -50.69 -14.94
CA ILE A 37 -48.65 -50.17 -16.21
C ILE A 37 -50.12 -50.56 -16.34
N GLU A 38 -50.48 -51.80 -16.06
CA GLU A 38 -51.87 -52.26 -16.11
C GLU A 38 -52.74 -51.52 -15.11
N LEU A 39 -52.24 -51.22 -13.90
CA LEU A 39 -52.92 -50.33 -12.95
C LEU A 39 -53.10 -48.90 -13.47
N GLU A 40 -52.13 -48.37 -14.24
CA GLU A 40 -52.21 -47.03 -14.85
C GLU A 40 -53.21 -46.99 -16.03
N ASP A 41 -53.20 -48.01 -16.89
CA ASP A 41 -54.10 -48.16 -18.03
C ASP A 41 -55.54 -48.56 -17.63
N SER A 42 -55.70 -49.26 -16.51
CA SER A 42 -57.01 -49.62 -15.93
C SER A 42 -57.76 -48.42 -15.34
N GLY A 43 -57.19 -47.22 -15.40
CA GLY A 43 -57.80 -46.03 -14.83
C GLY A 43 -57.92 -46.14 -13.32
N LEU A 44 -56.79 -46.30 -12.62
CA LEU A 44 -56.76 -46.14 -11.18
C LEU A 44 -57.37 -44.79 -10.79
N ASN A 45 -58.56 -44.88 -10.22
CA ASN A 45 -59.12 -43.92 -9.28
C ASN A 45 -58.15 -43.88 -8.08
N ILE A 46 -57.07 -43.13 -8.21
CA ILE A 46 -56.25 -42.77 -7.06
C ILE A 46 -57.21 -41.92 -6.21
N GLU A 47 -57.60 -42.36 -5.02
CA GLU A 47 -58.53 -41.63 -4.14
C GLU A 47 -58.05 -40.20 -3.78
N ARG A 48 -56.84 -39.82 -4.21
CA ARG A 48 -56.25 -38.47 -4.12
C ARG A 48 -56.09 -37.72 -5.45
N VAL A 49 -56.32 -38.36 -6.59
CA VAL A 49 -56.33 -37.73 -7.91
C VAL A 49 -57.73 -37.93 -8.47
N THR A 50 -58.55 -36.90 -8.31
CA THR A 50 -59.88 -36.80 -8.92
C THR A 50 -59.82 -37.29 -10.38
N ASN A 51 -60.86 -38.00 -10.85
CA ASN A 51 -61.09 -38.54 -12.20
C ASN A 51 -60.85 -37.62 -13.43
N LYS A 52 -60.19 -36.48 -13.25
CA LYS A 52 -59.63 -35.66 -14.32
C LYS A 52 -58.21 -36.18 -14.59
N HIS A 53 -58.03 -36.83 -15.73
CA HIS A 53 -56.71 -37.05 -16.32
C HIS A 53 -55.86 -35.78 -16.14
N PRO A 54 -54.77 -35.79 -15.34
CA PRO A 54 -54.00 -34.59 -15.03
C PRO A 54 -53.34 -33.97 -16.27
N PHE A 55 -53.29 -34.73 -17.36
CA PHE A 55 -52.75 -34.31 -18.65
C PHE A 55 -53.83 -33.97 -19.70
N LYS A 56 -55.12 -34.04 -19.34
CA LYS A 56 -56.19 -33.67 -20.26
C LYS A 56 -56.39 -32.15 -20.22
N LEU A 57 -56.21 -31.54 -21.38
CA LEU A 57 -56.46 -30.12 -21.58
C LEU A 57 -57.95 -29.81 -21.33
N PRO A 58 -58.28 -28.62 -20.79
CA PRO A 58 -59.66 -28.17 -20.67
C PRO A 58 -60.37 -28.16 -22.04
N ASP A 59 -61.66 -28.47 -22.05
CA ASP A 59 -62.48 -28.34 -23.24
C ASP A 59 -62.40 -26.89 -23.75
N ASN A 60 -62.28 -26.71 -25.08
CA ASN A 60 -62.09 -25.41 -25.74
C ASN A 60 -60.81 -24.62 -25.35
N TYR A 61 -59.76 -25.27 -24.82
CA TYR A 61 -58.47 -24.62 -24.55
C TYR A 61 -57.94 -23.86 -25.79
N PHE A 62 -57.77 -24.54 -26.91
CA PHE A 62 -57.21 -23.94 -28.13
C PHE A 62 -58.14 -22.90 -28.77
N ASN A 63 -59.45 -23.11 -28.68
CA ASN A 63 -60.44 -22.16 -29.19
C ASN A 63 -60.38 -20.82 -28.44
N SER A 64 -60.13 -20.84 -27.12
CA SER A 64 -59.99 -19.61 -26.31
C SER A 64 -58.55 -19.11 -26.16
N LEU A 65 -57.55 -19.85 -26.64
CA LEU A 65 -56.14 -19.51 -26.49
C LEU A 65 -55.79 -18.23 -27.25
N SER A 66 -56.25 -18.11 -28.49
CA SER A 66 -56.01 -16.93 -29.33
C SER A 66 -56.57 -15.67 -28.68
N ASP A 67 -57.81 -15.72 -28.21
CA ASP A 67 -58.46 -14.58 -27.55
C ASP A 67 -57.77 -14.21 -26.24
N ARG A 68 -57.31 -15.20 -25.45
CA ARG A 68 -56.55 -14.95 -24.22
C ARG A 68 -55.21 -14.27 -24.50
N ILE A 69 -54.49 -14.68 -25.53
CA ILE A 69 -53.22 -14.06 -25.93
C ILE A 69 -53.48 -12.62 -26.39
N GLN A 70 -54.47 -12.41 -27.26
CA GLN A 70 -54.79 -11.07 -27.76
C GLN A 70 -55.28 -10.14 -26.65
N ASN A 71 -56.10 -10.63 -25.72
CA ASN A 71 -56.57 -9.82 -24.59
C ASN A 71 -55.42 -9.46 -23.65
N ARG A 72 -54.45 -10.36 -23.45
CA ARG A 72 -53.25 -10.09 -22.64
C ARG A 72 -52.34 -9.05 -23.30
N LEU A 73 -52.12 -9.17 -24.61
CA LEU A 73 -51.37 -8.19 -25.38
C LEU A 73 -52.04 -6.81 -25.33
N LYS A 74 -53.38 -6.76 -25.50
CA LYS A 74 -54.14 -5.50 -25.42
C LYS A 74 -54.12 -4.89 -24.02
N SER A 75 -54.19 -5.70 -22.96
CA SER A 75 -54.04 -5.19 -21.58
C SER A 75 -52.63 -4.65 -21.31
N GLU A 76 -51.60 -5.26 -21.91
CA GLU A 76 -50.22 -4.79 -21.85
C GLU A 76 -49.95 -3.57 -22.75
N GLU A 77 -50.80 -3.30 -23.75
CA GLU A 77 -50.70 -2.13 -24.65
C GLU A 77 -51.48 -0.91 -24.11
N SER A 78 -52.53 -1.13 -23.31
CA SER A 78 -53.29 -0.06 -22.64
C SER A 78 -52.63 0.50 -21.38
N GLU A 79 -51.59 -0.17 -20.91
CA GLU A 79 -50.78 0.26 -19.79
C GLU A 79 -49.35 0.47 -20.31
N ASP A 80 -48.87 1.71 -20.30
CA ASP A 80 -47.42 2.00 -20.31
C ASP A 80 -46.73 1.45 -19.03
N SER A 81 -47.38 0.58 -18.26
CA SER A 81 -46.94 -0.31 -17.17
C SER A 81 -47.18 -1.77 -17.61
N GLU A 82 -46.36 -2.79 -17.42
CA GLU A 82 -45.22 -3.02 -16.55
C GLU A 82 -44.70 -4.42 -16.93
N PHE A 83 -43.60 -4.49 -17.69
CA PHE A 83 -42.62 -5.56 -17.45
C PHE A 83 -41.55 -4.98 -16.51
N SER A 84 -41.96 -4.66 -15.29
CA SER A 84 -41.02 -4.32 -14.21
C SER A 84 -40.49 -5.63 -13.63
N ILE A 85 -39.37 -6.11 -14.17
CA ILE A 85 -38.53 -7.04 -13.40
C ILE A 85 -38.03 -6.23 -12.19
N PRO A 86 -38.28 -6.67 -10.94
CA PRO A 86 -37.75 -5.98 -9.77
C PRO A 86 -36.23 -5.91 -9.88
N GLY A 87 -35.69 -4.70 -10.05
CA GLY A 87 -34.26 -4.43 -10.23
C GLY A 87 -33.82 -4.03 -11.65
N LEU A 88 -34.70 -4.10 -12.66
CA LEU A 88 -34.38 -3.66 -14.02
C LEU A 88 -35.11 -2.34 -14.32
N THR A 89 -34.35 -1.24 -14.36
CA THR A 89 -34.87 0.06 -14.83
C THR A 89 -35.33 -0.06 -16.28
N LYS A 90 -36.50 0.52 -16.60
CA LYS A 90 -37.10 0.60 -17.96
C LYS A 90 -36.21 1.24 -19.03
N LYS A 91 -35.06 1.80 -18.65
CA LYS A 91 -34.08 2.35 -19.59
C LYS A 91 -33.25 1.20 -20.14
N ASN A 92 -33.29 1.00 -21.46
CA ASN A 92 -32.43 0.05 -22.14
C ASN A 92 -30.96 0.34 -21.73
N PRO A 93 -30.25 -0.59 -21.08
CA PRO A 93 -28.90 -0.36 -20.56
C PRO A 93 -27.86 -0.24 -21.69
N PHE A 94 -28.23 -0.55 -22.93
CA PHE A 94 -27.36 -0.49 -24.11
C PHE A 94 -27.58 0.78 -24.94
N THR A 95 -28.20 1.82 -24.39
CA THR A 95 -28.33 3.11 -25.07
C THR A 95 -27.11 3.99 -24.79
N THR A 96 -26.53 4.57 -25.84
CA THR A 96 -25.55 5.64 -25.68
C THR A 96 -26.22 6.91 -25.12
N PRO A 97 -25.51 7.74 -24.34
CA PRO A 97 -25.99 9.06 -23.93
C PRO A 97 -26.38 9.93 -25.13
N ASP A 98 -27.28 10.88 -24.91
CA ASP A 98 -27.63 11.90 -25.90
C ASP A 98 -26.36 12.64 -26.34
N ASN A 99 -26.25 12.93 -27.64
CA ASN A 99 -25.11 13.61 -28.27
C ASN A 99 -23.72 12.96 -28.11
N TYR A 100 -23.63 11.71 -27.61
CA TYR A 100 -22.35 11.01 -27.43
C TYR A 100 -21.45 11.08 -28.67
N PHE A 101 -22.00 10.77 -29.86
CA PHE A 101 -21.22 10.78 -31.10
C PHE A 101 -20.97 12.19 -31.67
N GLU A 102 -21.80 13.16 -31.31
CA GLU A 102 -21.63 14.56 -31.74
C GLU A 102 -20.48 15.23 -30.97
N GLU A 103 -20.37 14.94 -29.67
CA GLU A 103 -19.33 15.49 -28.79
C GLU A 103 -18.04 14.65 -28.81
N LEU A 104 -18.09 13.38 -29.22
CA LEU A 104 -16.92 12.48 -29.21
C LEU A 104 -15.74 13.06 -30.00
N SER A 105 -15.99 13.61 -31.20
CA SER A 105 -14.93 14.16 -32.04
C SER A 105 -14.24 15.34 -31.38
N SER A 106 -15.01 16.28 -30.80
CA SER A 106 -14.44 17.45 -30.13
C SER A 106 -13.69 17.08 -28.85
N ILE A 107 -14.20 16.11 -28.08
CA ILE A 107 -13.54 15.60 -26.87
C ILE A 107 -12.19 14.95 -27.23
N ILE A 108 -12.16 14.12 -28.27
CA ILE A 108 -10.92 13.46 -28.71
C ILE A 108 -9.90 14.50 -29.18
N GLU A 109 -10.32 15.50 -29.96
CA GLU A 109 -9.42 16.57 -30.42
C GLU A 109 -8.83 17.35 -29.23
N GLU A 110 -9.66 17.81 -28.29
CA GLU A 110 -9.20 18.55 -27.11
C GLU A 110 -8.20 17.73 -26.26
N GLN A 111 -8.50 16.45 -26.06
CA GLN A 111 -7.63 15.57 -25.28
C GLN A 111 -6.30 15.29 -25.99
N VAL A 112 -6.31 15.10 -27.31
CA VAL A 112 -5.06 14.90 -28.08
C VAL A 112 -4.21 16.17 -28.11
N PHE A 113 -4.81 17.36 -28.28
CA PHE A 113 -4.05 18.61 -28.28
C PHE A 113 -3.42 18.94 -26.92
N SER A 114 -4.14 18.69 -25.81
CA SER A 114 -3.60 18.87 -24.47
C SER A 114 -2.46 17.89 -24.16
N ASP A 115 -2.63 16.61 -24.51
CA ASP A 115 -1.58 15.60 -24.33
C ASP A 115 -0.31 15.95 -25.13
N ILE A 116 -0.45 16.42 -26.38
CA ILE A 116 0.69 16.86 -27.21
C ILE A 116 1.36 18.10 -26.60
N ALA A 117 0.59 19.09 -26.16
CA ALA A 117 1.11 20.31 -25.55
C ALA A 117 1.88 20.02 -24.25
N ASP A 118 1.37 19.11 -23.41
CA ASP A 118 2.03 18.70 -22.17
C ASP A 118 3.33 17.93 -22.42
N ILE A 119 3.36 17.08 -23.46
CA ILE A 119 4.57 16.38 -23.90
C ILE A 119 5.63 17.39 -24.40
N GLU A 120 5.23 18.37 -25.19
CA GLU A 120 6.14 19.41 -25.68
C GLU A 120 6.69 20.29 -24.55
N LEU A 121 5.85 20.70 -23.60
CA LEU A 121 6.26 21.52 -22.46
C LEU A 121 7.23 20.75 -21.56
N LYS A 122 6.94 19.47 -21.26
CA LYS A 122 7.81 18.61 -20.45
C LYS A 122 9.18 18.41 -21.11
N ASN A 123 9.21 18.15 -22.42
CA ASN A 123 10.44 17.96 -23.18
C ASN A 123 11.25 19.25 -23.30
N ALA A 124 10.59 20.40 -23.49
CA ALA A 124 11.22 21.71 -23.50
C ALA A 124 11.86 22.00 -22.13
N HIS A 125 11.11 21.85 -21.04
CA HIS A 125 11.59 22.10 -19.68
C HIS A 125 12.77 21.19 -19.30
N GLN A 126 12.71 19.90 -19.65
CA GLN A 126 13.81 18.96 -19.43
C GLN A 126 15.08 19.36 -20.21
N THR A 127 14.93 19.84 -21.45
CA THR A 127 16.07 20.28 -22.27
C THR A 127 16.68 21.58 -21.77
N PHE A 128 15.85 22.53 -21.30
CA PHE A 128 16.32 23.79 -20.73
C PHE A 128 17.07 23.57 -19.41
N ILE A 129 16.53 22.81 -18.46
CA ILE A 129 17.19 22.53 -17.17
C ILE A 129 18.53 21.82 -17.38
N ASN A 130 18.58 20.85 -18.29
CA ASN A 130 19.82 20.10 -18.56
C ASN A 130 20.95 20.99 -19.12
N ARG A 131 20.63 22.06 -19.84
CA ARG A 131 21.62 23.03 -20.35
C ARG A 131 22.12 23.95 -19.24
N PHE A 132 21.23 24.46 -18.39
CA PHE A 132 21.61 25.36 -17.30
C PHE A 132 22.31 24.64 -16.15
N TYR A 133 21.94 23.41 -15.82
CA TYR A 133 22.58 22.63 -14.75
C TYR A 133 24.08 22.39 -15.03
N ARG A 134 24.44 22.13 -16.30
CA ARG A 134 25.86 22.00 -16.71
C ARG A 134 26.65 23.29 -16.53
N MET A 135 26.03 24.44 -16.83
CA MET A 135 26.64 25.76 -16.65
C MET A 135 26.74 26.16 -15.17
N ALA A 136 25.70 25.88 -14.38
CA ALA A 136 25.66 26.16 -12.95
C ALA A 136 26.74 25.36 -12.20
N ILE A 137 26.94 24.08 -12.53
CA ILE A 137 28.03 23.28 -11.97
C ILE A 137 29.40 23.93 -12.23
N ALA A 138 29.67 24.34 -13.47
CA ALA A 138 30.93 25.00 -13.81
C ALA A 138 31.14 26.30 -13.02
N ALA A 139 30.10 27.14 -12.92
CA ALA A 139 30.15 28.39 -12.16
C ALA A 139 30.40 28.16 -10.66
N CYS A 140 29.76 27.16 -10.07
CA CYS A 140 29.99 26.78 -8.67
C CYS A 140 31.43 26.33 -8.45
N PHE A 141 31.99 25.50 -9.35
CA PHE A 141 33.39 25.09 -9.25
C PHE A 141 34.34 26.29 -9.40
N THR A 142 34.08 27.22 -10.31
CA THR A 142 34.92 28.42 -10.46
C THR A 142 34.83 29.35 -9.26
N ALA A 143 33.64 29.48 -8.66
CA ALA A 143 33.44 30.30 -7.48
C ALA A 143 34.14 29.69 -6.26
N LEU A 144 34.03 28.37 -6.05
CA LEU A 144 34.71 27.66 -4.97
C LEU A 144 36.23 27.67 -5.15
N ALA A 145 36.73 27.43 -6.36
CA ALA A 145 38.17 27.50 -6.65
C ALA A 145 38.72 28.92 -6.47
N GLY A 146 37.97 29.95 -6.88
CA GLY A 146 38.31 31.35 -6.64
C GLY A 146 38.31 31.71 -5.16
N TRP A 147 37.29 31.29 -4.42
CA TRP A 147 37.20 31.49 -2.96
C TRP A 147 38.35 30.81 -2.24
N PHE A 148 38.62 29.54 -2.57
CA PHE A 148 39.72 28.77 -2.00
C PHE A 148 41.10 29.36 -2.36
N GLY A 149 41.29 29.84 -3.59
CA GLY A 149 42.52 30.54 -3.98
C GLY A 149 42.73 31.84 -3.21
N TYR A 150 41.65 32.60 -2.97
CA TYR A 150 41.70 33.85 -2.21
C TYR A 150 42.10 33.62 -0.74
N THR A 151 41.56 32.59 -0.08
CA THR A 151 41.94 32.27 1.31
C THR A 151 43.41 31.87 1.43
N VAL A 152 43.91 31.05 0.50
CA VAL A 152 45.33 30.66 0.47
C VAL A 152 46.26 31.86 0.24
N TYR A 153 45.89 32.78 -0.65
CA TYR A 153 46.66 34.01 -0.89
C TYR A 153 46.69 34.94 0.35
N GLN A 154 45.61 35.00 1.12
CA GLN A 154 45.58 35.75 2.39
C GLN A 154 46.45 35.07 3.46
N THR A 155 46.37 33.74 3.63
CA THR A 155 47.20 33.02 4.61
C THR A 155 48.70 33.16 4.33
N SER A 156 49.11 33.12 3.06
CA SER A 156 50.51 33.30 2.67
C SER A 156 51.06 34.72 2.88
N LYS A 157 50.20 35.76 2.94
CA LYS A 157 50.61 37.10 3.41
C LYS A 157 50.78 37.17 4.93
N LEU A 158 49.93 36.44 5.67
CA LEU A 158 50.00 36.34 7.13
C LEU A 158 51.29 35.64 7.58
N ASP A 159 51.66 34.53 6.92
CA ASP A 159 52.86 33.76 7.24
C ASP A 159 54.16 34.55 7.01
N LYS A 160 54.20 35.47 6.03
CA LYS A 160 55.35 36.36 5.84
C LYS A 160 55.52 37.37 6.96
N GLN A 161 54.45 37.77 7.65
CA GLN A 161 54.51 38.66 8.80
C GLN A 161 54.86 37.92 10.09
N ILE A 162 54.30 36.72 10.31
CA ILE A 162 54.55 35.92 11.52
C ILE A 162 56.00 35.39 11.55
N ASN A 163 56.58 35.04 10.40
CA ASN A 163 57.97 34.59 10.32
C ASN A 163 59.02 35.73 10.33
N SER A 164 58.59 36.99 10.45
CA SER A 164 59.47 38.17 10.57
C SER A 164 59.46 38.80 11.97
N THR A 165 58.72 38.26 12.93
CA THR A 165 58.90 38.61 14.35
C THR A 165 59.80 37.57 14.98
N ALA A 166 61.12 37.83 14.96
CA ALA A 166 61.97 37.35 16.03
C ALA A 166 61.28 37.68 17.36
N ASN A 167 61.29 36.72 18.29
CA ASN A 167 60.70 36.70 19.63
C ASN A 167 61.07 37.93 20.49
N VAL A 168 60.70 39.14 20.08
CA VAL A 168 61.08 40.39 20.75
C VAL A 168 59.88 41.33 20.74
N VAL A 169 59.31 41.57 21.92
CA VAL A 169 58.23 42.56 22.11
C VAL A 169 58.86 43.89 22.50
N LYS A 170 58.42 44.97 21.87
CA LYS A 170 58.85 46.34 22.23
C LYS A 170 57.86 46.91 23.23
N ILE A 171 58.34 47.23 24.43
CA ILE A 171 57.58 47.94 25.46
C ILE A 171 58.42 49.18 25.81
N ASP A 172 57.88 50.37 25.55
CA ASP A 172 58.60 51.64 25.54
C ASP A 172 59.88 51.61 24.67
N ASN A 173 60.98 52.20 25.14
CA ASN A 173 62.26 52.30 24.44
C ASN A 173 63.16 51.05 24.64
N GLN A 174 62.62 49.94 25.14
CA GLN A 174 63.36 48.71 25.35
C GLN A 174 62.76 47.53 24.60
N ASN A 175 63.68 46.71 24.05
CA ASN A 175 63.36 45.49 23.35
C ASN A 175 63.47 44.34 24.35
N PHE A 176 62.36 43.63 24.62
CA PHE A 176 62.34 42.46 25.48
C PHE A 176 62.38 41.20 24.63
N ASP A 177 63.48 40.45 24.69
CA ASP A 177 63.62 39.15 24.03
C ASP A 177 62.88 38.08 24.85
N LEU A 178 61.84 37.48 24.27
CA LEU A 178 61.06 36.42 24.89
C LEU A 178 61.85 35.12 25.03
N ASN A 179 63.01 34.99 24.37
CA ASN A 179 63.90 33.86 24.59
C ASN A 179 64.68 33.95 25.91
N TYR A 180 64.64 35.10 26.60
CA TYR A 180 65.24 35.28 27.92
C TYR A 180 64.29 34.91 29.08
N PHE A 181 63.01 34.64 28.80
CA PHE A 181 62.12 34.02 29.79
C PHE A 181 62.46 32.53 29.91
N ASP A 182 63.44 32.22 30.76
CA ASP A 182 63.74 30.85 31.15
C ASP A 182 62.63 30.29 32.06
N GLU A 183 62.25 29.05 31.84
CA GLU A 183 61.22 28.34 32.59
C GLU A 183 61.57 28.30 34.09
N SER A 184 62.86 28.34 34.44
CA SER A 184 63.32 28.40 35.84
C SER A 184 62.84 29.64 36.59
N MET A 185 62.68 30.79 35.92
CA MET A 185 62.20 32.04 36.56
C MET A 185 60.69 31.95 36.87
N VAL A 186 59.93 31.25 36.03
CA VAL A 186 58.52 30.94 36.28
C VAL A 186 58.39 29.87 37.37
N VAL A 187 59.29 28.88 37.40
CA VAL A 187 59.30 27.84 38.42
C VAL A 187 59.59 28.41 39.80
N ASP A 188 60.48 29.39 39.96
CA ASP A 188 60.73 30.00 41.28
C ASP A 188 59.51 30.79 41.78
N GLU A 189 58.82 31.54 40.91
CA GLU A 189 57.58 32.26 41.26
C GLU A 189 56.42 31.28 41.54
N VAL A 190 56.28 30.24 40.72
CA VAL A 190 55.26 29.20 40.90
C VAL A 190 55.56 28.35 42.14
N MET A 191 56.81 28.04 42.46
CA MET A 191 57.17 27.30 43.68
C MET A 191 56.92 28.16 44.91
N ASN A 192 57.25 29.45 44.87
CA ASN A 192 56.91 30.41 45.91
C ASN A 192 55.37 30.52 46.09
N ALA A 193 54.62 30.61 44.99
CA ALA A 193 53.16 30.61 44.98
C ALA A 193 52.53 29.24 45.34
N LYS A 194 53.21 28.12 45.08
CA LYS A 194 52.73 26.75 45.35
C LYS A 194 53.00 26.31 46.78
N SER A 195 54.00 26.87 47.48
CA SER A 195 54.06 26.81 48.95
C SER A 195 52.86 27.47 49.63
N ILE A 196 52.16 28.38 48.94
CA ILE A 196 50.93 29.03 49.42
C ILE A 196 49.67 28.26 48.97
N ASN A 197 49.71 27.49 47.88
CA ASN A 197 48.52 26.92 47.21
C ASN A 197 48.45 25.37 47.15
N THR A 198 49.16 24.61 47.99
CA THR A 198 48.97 23.15 48.12
C THR A 198 47.63 22.71 48.77
N ASN A 199 46.66 23.59 48.92
CA ASN A 199 45.28 23.21 49.22
C ASN A 199 44.45 23.31 47.93
N TYR A 200 43.65 22.26 47.67
CA TYR A 200 42.67 22.10 46.58
C TYR A 200 43.13 21.35 45.31
N LYS A 201 43.29 20.05 45.56
CA LYS A 201 43.11 18.88 44.70
C LYS A 201 42.11 18.98 43.53
N GLN A 202 42.52 18.39 42.40
CA GLN A 202 41.67 17.60 41.50
C GLN A 202 40.88 16.51 42.26
N GLN A 203 39.61 16.30 41.92
CA GLN A 203 38.90 15.00 42.08
C GLN A 203 37.58 15.04 41.26
N ASP A 204 37.46 14.29 40.16
CA ASP A 204 37.17 12.84 40.05
C ASP A 204 35.66 12.53 40.27
N PRO A 205 34.92 12.08 39.23
CA PRO A 205 33.44 12.04 39.21
C PRO A 205 32.76 11.01 40.12
N GLU A 206 33.48 10.26 40.96
CA GLU A 206 32.87 9.39 41.98
C GLU A 206 32.41 10.13 43.26
N LYS A 207 32.77 11.41 43.45
CA LYS A 207 32.40 12.17 44.67
C LYS A 207 31.04 12.87 44.60
N THR A 208 30.49 13.11 43.41
CA THR A 208 29.21 13.82 43.26
C THR A 208 28.05 13.03 43.88
N GLY A 209 28.03 11.71 43.70
CA GLY A 209 27.00 10.84 44.30
C GLY A 209 27.07 10.69 45.83
N LYS A 210 28.24 10.94 46.45
CA LYS A 210 28.37 10.94 47.93
C LYS A 210 27.89 12.24 48.55
N LEU A 211 28.11 13.36 47.86
CA LEU A 211 27.66 14.67 48.31
C LEU A 211 26.14 14.79 48.22
N GLU A 212 25.56 14.30 47.12
CA GLU A 212 24.10 14.26 46.91
C GLU A 212 23.40 13.44 48.00
N ASN A 213 23.94 12.25 48.34
CA ASN A 213 23.40 11.42 49.42
C ASN A 213 23.53 12.03 50.83
N TYR A 214 24.54 12.86 51.08
CA TYR A 214 24.68 13.51 52.39
C TYR A 214 23.69 14.67 52.57
N ILE A 215 23.43 15.41 51.49
CA ILE A 215 22.44 16.50 51.48
C ILE A 215 21.04 15.93 51.68
N LEU A 216 20.69 14.84 50.97
CA LEU A 216 19.39 14.18 51.10
C LEU A 216 19.15 13.57 52.50
N ASN A 217 20.20 13.14 53.20
CA ASN A 217 20.06 12.48 54.51
C ASN A 217 20.28 13.38 55.73
N ASN A 218 20.78 14.61 55.57
CA ASN A 218 21.10 15.50 56.70
C ASN A 218 20.51 16.91 56.55
N VAL A 219 19.71 17.19 55.53
CA VAL A 219 18.93 18.43 55.43
C VAL A 219 17.49 18.10 55.78
N ASP A 220 16.98 18.69 56.85
CA ASP A 220 15.58 18.53 57.27
C ASP A 220 14.64 19.15 56.25
N GLU A 221 13.66 18.37 55.77
CA GLU A 221 12.69 18.78 54.73
C GLU A 221 11.90 20.05 55.09
N GLU A 222 11.72 20.36 56.38
CA GLU A 222 11.04 21.59 56.81
C GLU A 222 11.80 22.87 56.43
N LEU A 223 13.13 22.81 56.32
CA LEU A 223 13.94 23.98 55.97
C LEU A 223 13.87 24.32 54.47
N LEU A 224 13.52 23.35 53.61
CA LEU A 224 13.33 23.54 52.17
C LEU A 224 11.93 24.06 51.81
N LEU A 225 10.95 23.93 52.70
CA LEU A 225 9.58 24.41 52.49
C LEU A 225 9.34 25.83 53.05
N GLN A 226 10.32 26.44 53.72
CA GLN A 226 10.21 27.84 54.17
C GLN A 226 10.70 28.85 53.11
N GLU A 227 11.24 28.38 51.99
CA GLU A 227 11.66 29.22 50.85
C GLU A 227 10.74 29.04 49.62
N LEU A 228 9.46 28.75 49.86
CA LEU A 228 8.39 28.72 48.86
C LEU A 228 7.15 29.47 49.37
#